data_AF-A0A924B7F0-F1
#
_entry.id   AF-A0A924B7F0-F1
#
_cell.length_a   1.000
_cell.length_b   1.000
_cell.length_c   1.000
_cell.angle_alpha   90.00
_cell.angle_beta   90.00
_cell.angle_gamma   90.00
#
_symmetry.space_group_name_H-M   'P 1'
#
loop_
_entity.id
_entity.type
_entity.pdbx_description
1 polymer ?
#
loop_
_entity_poly.entity_id
_entity_poly.type
_entity_poly.pdbx_seq_one_letter_code
_entity_poly.pdbx_strand_id
1 'polypeptide(L)' 'MNSATPTKDATVVDLGCGTCDLTAELHKTVKAKKTWGLDSSDQMLEKALTFETATLNFLKSDISAMSCLNLR' A
#
# COMPACT_ATOMS: atom_id res chain seq x y z
N MET A 1 14.01 -5.80 -18.12
CA MET A 1 13.12 -5.42 -17.01
C MET A 1 12.47 -6.71 -16.50
N ASN A 2 12.73 -7.11 -15.27
CA ASN A 2 12.04 -8.25 -14.66
C ASN A 2 10.76 -7.71 -14.01
N SER A 3 9.60 -7.90 -14.66
CA SER A 3 8.32 -7.63 -14.03
C SER A 3 7.91 -8.82 -13.18
N ALA A 4 7.61 -8.60 -11.90
CA ALA A 4 6.96 -9.61 -11.07
C ALA A 4 5.45 -9.56 -11.34
N THR A 5 4.84 -10.68 -11.71
CA THR A 5 3.39 -10.78 -11.85
C THR A 5 2.81 -11.22 -10.51
N PRO A 6 1.98 -10.41 -9.82
CA PRO A 6 1.42 -10.79 -8.54
C PRO A 6 0.49 -12.01 -8.68
N THR A 7 0.60 -12.95 -7.75
CA THR A 7 -0.37 -14.06 -7.65
C THR A 7 -1.65 -13.57 -6.97
N LYS A 8 -2.77 -14.30 -7.12
CA LYS A 8 -4.06 -13.90 -6.51
C LYS A 8 -4.00 -13.72 -4.98
N ASP A 9 -3.04 -14.37 -4.33
CA ASP A 9 -2.87 -14.38 -2.88
C ASP A 9 -1.74 -13.44 -2.42
N ALA A 10 -1.23 -12.60 -3.32
CA ALA A 10 -0.14 -11.68 -3.04
C ALA A 10 -0.54 -10.65 -1.98
N THR A 11 0.39 -10.41 -1.05
CA THR A 11 0.40 -9.22 -0.22
C THR A 11 1.32 -8.20 -0.88
N VAL A 12 0.78 -7.01 -1.14
CA VAL A 12 1.48 -5.93 -1.82
C VAL A 12 1.81 -4.84 -0.81
N VAL A 13 3.03 -4.33 -0.86
CA VAL A 13 3.44 -3.15 -0.11
C VAL A 13 3.87 -2.11 -1.14
N ASP A 14 3.22 -0.95 -1.08
CA ASP A 14 3.52 0.21 -1.90
C ASP A 14 4.30 1.23 -1.06
N LEU A 15 5.51 1.57 -1.49
CA LEU A 15 6.48 2.37 -0.74
C LEU A 15 6.55 3.77 -1.32
N GLY A 16 6.05 4.75 -0.59
CA GLY A 16 5.81 6.10 -1.09
C GLY A 16 4.51 6.19 -1.87
N CYS A 17 3.40 5.76 -1.26
CA CYS A 17 2.10 5.68 -1.92
C CYS A 17 1.50 7.05 -2.29
N GLY A 18 2.08 8.16 -1.81
CA GLY A 18 1.59 9.50 -2.07
C GLY A 18 0.12 9.65 -1.68
N THR A 19 -0.68 10.21 -2.58
CA THR A 19 -2.12 10.48 -2.37
C THR A 19 -3.02 9.25 -2.34
N CYS A 20 -2.44 8.05 -2.38
CA CYS A 20 -3.14 6.75 -2.27
C CYS A 20 -3.96 6.31 -3.49
N ASP A 21 -4.18 7.19 -4.48
CA ASP A 21 -5.02 6.91 -5.66
C ASP A 21 -4.51 5.71 -6.47
N LEU A 22 -3.21 5.73 -6.83
CA LEU A 22 -2.59 4.66 -7.62
C LEU A 22 -2.49 3.35 -6.84
N THR A 23 -2.29 3.41 -5.52
CA THR A 23 -2.27 2.22 -4.66
C THR A 23 -3.64 1.54 -4.63
N ALA A 24 -4.73 2.33 -4.61
CA ALA A 24 -6.09 1.80 -4.69
C ALA A 24 -6.39 1.17 -6.06
N GLU A 25 -5.90 1.77 -7.16
CA GLU A 25 -5.99 1.19 -8.49
C GLU A 25 -5.15 -0.09 -8.62
N LEU A 26 -3.92 -0.08 -8.08
CA LEU A 26 -3.03 -1.23 -8.03
C LEU A 26 -3.69 -2.42 -7.34
N HIS A 27 -4.24 -2.20 -6.14
CA HIS A 27 -4.94 -3.23 -5.37
C HIS A 27 -6.04 -3.91 -6.20
N LYS A 28 -6.85 -3.12 -6.90
CA LYS A 28 -7.94 -3.61 -7.77
C LYS A 28 -7.41 -4.35 -9.00
N THR A 29 -6.40 -3.79 -9.65
CA THR A 29 -5.85 -4.28 -10.93
C THR A 29 -5.19 -5.64 -10.76
N VAL A 30 -4.38 -5.79 -9.72
CA VAL A 30 -3.65 -7.05 -9.46
C VAL A 30 -4.46 -8.01 -8.60
N LYS A 31 -5.63 -7.59 -8.10
CA LYS A 31 -6.50 -8.35 -7.19
C LYS A 31 -5.73 -8.90 -6.00
N ALA A 32 -4.91 -8.03 -5.37
CA ALA A 32 -4.10 -8.41 -4.23
C ALA A 32 -5.01 -8.86 -3.07
N LYS A 33 -4.59 -9.91 -2.36
CA LYS A 33 -5.27 -10.33 -1.13
C LYS A 33 -5.23 -9.23 -0.07
N LYS A 34 -4.11 -8.53 0.00
CA LYS A 34 -3.89 -7.42 0.93
C LYS A 34 -2.91 -6.42 0.35
N THR A 35 -3.16 -5.14 0.59
CA THR A 35 -2.28 -4.05 0.18
C THR A 35 -2.06 -3.09 1.34
N TRP A 36 -0.80 -2.70 1.53
CA TRP A 36 -0.38 -1.66 2.44
C TRP A 36 0.26 -0.52 1.65
N GLY A 37 -0.29 0.69 1.73
CA GLY A 37 0.36 1.90 1.22
C GLY A 37 1.08 2.61 2.36
N LEU A 38 2.39 2.84 2.20
CA LEU A 38 3.20 3.54 3.18
C LEU A 38 3.66 4.89 2.62
N ASP A 39 3.46 5.96 3.39
CA ASP A 39 4.04 7.26 3.10
C ASP A 39 4.52 7.92 4.40
N SER A 40 5.55 8.76 4.32
CA SER A 40 6.09 9.47 5.48
C SER A 40 5.31 10.76 5.80
N SER A 41 4.54 11.28 4.84
CA SER A 41 3.82 12.54 4.92
C SER A 41 2.37 12.34 5.33
N ASP A 42 1.96 12.96 6.44
CA ASP A 42 0.55 12.99 6.85
C ASP A 42 -0.33 13.61 5.77
N GLN A 43 0.17 14.67 5.11
CA GLN A 43 -0.56 15.39 4.07
C GLN A 43 -0.91 14.50 2.89
N MET A 44 -0.02 13.56 2.53
CA MET A 44 -0.25 12.62 1.45
C MET A 44 -1.32 11.57 1.83
N LEU A 45 -1.39 11.20 3.11
CA LEU A 45 -2.35 10.23 3.63
C LEU A 45 -3.71 10.83 4.02
N GLU A 46 -3.93 12.14 3.88
CA GLU A 46 -5.20 12.80 4.24
C GLU A 46 -6.42 12.13 3.59
N LYS A 47 -6.27 11.62 2.36
CA LYS A 47 -7.35 10.98 1.61
C LYS A 47 -7.41 9.47 1.81
N ALA A 48 -6.48 8.87 2.54
CA ALA A 48 -6.37 7.42 2.70
C ALA A 48 -7.68 6.78 3.16
N LEU A 49 -8.37 7.40 4.13
CA LEU A 49 -9.64 6.92 4.69
C LEU A 49 -10.74 6.70 3.63
N THR A 50 -10.68 7.41 2.51
CA THR A 50 -11.65 7.25 1.41
C THR A 50 -11.41 5.99 0.57
N PHE A 51 -10.19 5.44 0.63
CA PHE A 51 -9.75 4.25 -0.09
C PHE A 51 -9.63 3.02 0.81
N GLU A 52 -9.53 3.20 2.14
CA GLU A 52 -9.34 2.09 3.07
C GLU A 52 -10.49 1.08 3.05
N THR A 53 -10.11 -0.19 3.11
CA THR A 53 -11.03 -1.32 3.21
C THR A 53 -10.42 -2.36 4.15
N ALA A 54 -11.13 -3.47 4.40
CA ALA A 54 -10.59 -4.58 5.18
C ALA A 54 -9.26 -5.15 4.61
N THR A 55 -8.98 -4.95 3.31
CA THR A 55 -7.81 -5.51 2.62
C THR A 55 -6.89 -4.45 2.01
N LEU A 56 -7.21 -3.17 2.12
CA LEU A 56 -6.38 -2.05 1.66
C LEU A 56 -6.25 -1.04 2.80
N ASN A 57 -5.03 -0.86 3.30
CA ASN A 57 -4.77 -0.02 4.47
C ASN A 57 -3.61 0.93 4.16
N PHE A 58 -3.61 2.10 4.78
CA PHE A 58 -2.52 3.05 4.65
C PHE A 58 -1.91 3.35 6.02
N LEU A 59 -0.59 3.51 6.05
CA LEU A 59 0.12 3.76 7.29
C LEU A 59 1.20 4.81 7.08
N LYS A 60 1.24 5.78 7.99
CA LYS A 60 2.36 6.70 8.06
C LYS A 60 3.62 5.95 8.49
N SER A 61 4.60 5.86 7.60
CA SER A 61 5.88 5.25 7.93
C SER A 61 6.99 5.71 7.01
N ASP A 62 8.21 5.73 7.56
CA ASP A 62 9.43 5.89 6.77
C ASP A 62 9.85 4.53 6.21
N ILE A 63 10.16 4.47 4.92
CA ILE A 63 10.60 3.24 4.25
C ILE A 63 11.86 2.67 4.92
N SER A 64 12.72 3.53 5.48
CA SER A 64 13.92 3.16 6.23
C SER A 64 13.60 2.44 7.54
N ALA A 65 12.40 2.66 8.11
CA ALA A 65 11.94 2.04 9.36
C ALA A 65 11.21 0.70 9.14
N MET A 66 11.08 0.25 7.88
CA MET A 66 10.24 -0.88 7.49
C MET A 66 10.64 -2.22 8.11
N SER A 67 11.89 -2.37 8.59
CA SER A 67 12.34 -3.57 9.32
C SER A 67 11.56 -3.86 10.61
N CYS A 68 10.84 -2.88 11.16
CA CYS A 68 10.06 -3.00 12.40
C CYS A 68 8.54 -3.08 12.16
N LEU A 69 8.07 -2.93 10.92
CA LEU A 69 6.63 -2.92 10.63
C LEU A 69 6.05 -4.34 10.67
N ASN A 70 5.22 -4.60 11.68
CA ASN A 70 4.51 -5.87 11.82
C ASN A 70 3.20 -5.81 11.00
N LEU A 71 3.33 -5.85 9.67
CA LEU A 71 2.20 -5.87 8.74
C LEU A 71 1.52 -7.24 8.78
N ARG A 72 0.59 -7.44 9.72
CA ARG A 72 -0.29 -8.62 9.81
C ARG A 72 -1.54 -8.36 9.01
#